data_AF-A0A9P6ZPG8-F1
#
_entry.id   AF-A0A9P6ZPG8-F1
#
_cell.length_a   1.000
_cell.length_b   1.000
_cell.length_c   1.000
_cell.angle_alpha   90.00
_cell.angle_beta   90.00
_cell.angle_gamma   90.00
#
_symmetry.space_group_name_H-M   'P 1'
#
loop_
_entity.id
_entity.type
_entity.pdbx_description
1 polymer ?
#
loop_
_entity_poly.entity_id
_entity_poly.type
_entity_poly.pdbx_seq_one_letter_code
_entity_poly.pdbx_strand_id
1 'polypeptide(L)'
;MTRQLHPLEIDPKTGEPFLRLAPPHQNIILTPPRQGDQSVLIQHMNDPAIYRWIEGPPTPYLPEHADFWIQFVEGESDATLEYLRKSAEDFPDGPLQFVDASPVRHLREVKENGTDVLIGDVNFRRSPFEEVLDEEERKRLQEDNANKQAGDPTIQYAVGDWLAASHHGRGIMTAAIGLLMTAWGIPRMGVRHVVAHTFAGNIGSNRVFEKNGFVNRGLFDNGKMIRGEKKVMTLLEWKHDQDEFERT
;
A
#
# COMPACT_ATOMS: atom_id res chain seq x y z
N MET A 1 20.08 -5.39 15.54
CA MET A 1 19.00 -5.12 14.57
C MET A 1 19.41 -5.79 13.27
N THR A 2 18.58 -6.67 12.69
CA THR A 2 18.93 -7.34 11.43
C THR A 2 18.96 -6.27 10.34
N ARG A 3 20.10 -6.11 9.65
CA ARG A 3 20.30 -5.07 8.62
C ARG A 3 19.20 -5.09 7.56
N GLN A 4 18.71 -6.28 7.22
CA GLN A 4 17.66 -6.48 6.21
C GLN A 4 16.28 -5.92 6.58
N LEU A 5 16.01 -5.64 7.87
CA LEU A 5 14.76 -4.98 8.29
C LEU A 5 14.84 -3.45 8.21
N HIS A 6 16.02 -2.88 7.94
CA HIS A 6 16.14 -1.43 7.77
C HIS A 6 15.22 -0.92 6.63
N PRO A 7 14.51 0.20 6.80
CA PRO A 7 14.53 1.13 7.94
C PRO A 7 13.44 0.91 9.01
N LEU A 8 12.76 -0.25 9.04
CA LEU A 8 11.71 -0.54 10.01
C LEU A 8 12.27 -0.45 11.44
N GLU A 9 11.59 0.27 12.32
CA GLU A 9 11.83 0.22 13.76
C GLU A 9 11.27 -1.08 14.33
N ILE A 10 11.78 -1.54 15.48
CA ILE A 10 11.26 -2.73 16.16
C ILE A 10 10.65 -2.30 17.49
N ASP A 11 9.40 -2.68 17.73
CA ASP A 11 8.76 -2.46 19.03
C ASP A 11 9.47 -3.33 20.09
N PRO A 12 10.02 -2.76 21.17
CA PRO A 12 10.80 -3.51 22.15
C PRO A 12 9.95 -4.45 23.02
N LYS A 13 8.62 -4.26 23.08
CA LYS A 13 7.69 -5.10 23.84
C LYS A 13 7.17 -6.27 23.01
N THR A 14 6.80 -6.01 21.75
CA THR A 14 6.18 -7.03 20.89
C THR A 14 7.17 -7.69 19.93
N GLY A 15 8.31 -7.04 19.64
CA GLY A 15 9.24 -7.45 18.58
C GLY A 15 8.73 -7.16 17.17
N GLU A 16 7.57 -6.50 17.04
CA GLU A 16 6.94 -6.22 15.76
C GLU A 16 7.67 -5.08 15.03
N PRO A 17 7.96 -5.23 13.73
CA PRO A 17 8.51 -4.15 12.93
C PRO A 17 7.45 -3.08 12.64
N PHE A 18 7.84 -1.80 12.58
CA PHE A 18 6.94 -0.73 12.22
C PHE A 18 7.66 0.44 11.53
N LEU A 19 6.88 1.32 10.90
CA LEU A 19 7.31 2.66 10.48
C LEU A 19 6.48 3.70 11.20
N ARG A 20 7.09 4.79 11.66
CA ARG A 20 6.37 5.90 12.33
C ARG A 20 6.21 7.10 11.41
N LEU A 21 5.00 7.66 11.36
CA LEU A 21 4.80 8.90 10.63
C LEU A 21 5.54 10.08 11.31
N ALA A 22 6.05 11.00 10.49
CA ALA A 22 6.64 12.24 10.96
C ALA A 22 5.59 13.15 11.65
N PRO A 23 6.01 14.14 12.46
CA PRO A 23 5.09 15.16 12.96
C PRO A 23 4.28 15.82 11.83
N PRO A 24 2.98 16.11 12.05
CA PRO A 24 2.27 16.05 13.33
C PRO A 24 1.63 14.69 13.67
N HIS A 25 1.91 13.63 12.90
CA HIS A 25 1.23 12.33 13.01
C HIS A 25 2.04 11.26 13.74
N GLN A 26 2.92 11.63 14.67
CA GLN A 26 3.83 10.68 15.36
C GLN A 26 3.12 9.58 16.16
N ASN A 27 1.85 9.78 16.49
CA ASN A 27 0.99 8.78 17.12
C ASN A 27 0.47 7.73 16.12
N ILE A 28 0.80 7.82 14.84
CA ILE A 28 0.41 6.86 13.80
C ILE A 28 1.63 6.08 13.34
N ILE A 29 1.50 4.77 13.33
CA ILE A 29 2.51 3.83 12.87
C ILE A 29 1.94 2.92 11.77
N LEU A 30 2.79 2.43 10.87
CA LEU A 30 2.48 1.36 9.93
C LEU A 30 3.06 0.07 10.51
N THR A 31 2.22 -0.97 10.64
CA THR A 31 2.63 -2.29 11.16
C THR A 31 2.25 -3.41 10.17
N PRO A 32 2.72 -4.64 10.41
CA PRO A 32 2.11 -5.83 9.85
C PRO A 32 0.61 -5.90 10.13
N PRO A 33 -0.17 -6.53 9.25
CA PRO A 33 -1.50 -7.01 9.57
C PRO A 33 -1.48 -7.99 10.74
N ARG A 34 -2.56 -8.03 11.54
CA ARG A 34 -2.64 -8.92 12.71
C ARG A 34 -3.92 -9.74 12.68
N GLN A 35 -3.84 -11.00 13.10
CA GLN A 35 -5.02 -11.72 13.59
C GLN A 35 -5.70 -10.91 14.71
N GLY A 36 -6.98 -10.60 14.53
CA GLY A 36 -7.79 -9.73 15.39
C GLY A 36 -8.29 -8.45 14.71
N ASP A 37 -7.65 -8.02 13.62
CA ASP A 37 -8.05 -6.83 12.85
C ASP A 37 -9.43 -6.99 12.16
N GLN A 38 -9.95 -8.22 12.05
CA GLN A 38 -11.20 -8.53 11.36
C GLN A 38 -12.38 -7.70 11.86
N SER A 39 -12.53 -7.58 13.18
CA SER A 39 -13.66 -6.84 13.77
C SER A 39 -13.69 -5.37 13.35
N VAL A 40 -12.52 -4.72 13.35
CA VAL A 40 -12.33 -3.33 12.94
C VAL A 40 -12.50 -3.19 11.42
N LEU A 41 -12.00 -4.16 10.65
CA LEU A 41 -12.15 -4.17 9.20
C LEU A 41 -13.61 -4.30 8.79
N ILE A 42 -14.39 -5.18 9.43
CA ILE A 42 -15.84 -5.32 9.19
C ILE A 42 -16.56 -3.98 9.41
N GLN A 43 -16.23 -3.27 10.49
CA GLN A 43 -16.82 -1.97 10.78
C GLN A 43 -16.51 -0.96 9.66
N HIS A 44 -15.25 -0.83 9.26
CA HIS A 44 -14.86 0.15 8.25
C HIS A 44 -15.30 -0.20 6.84
N MET A 45 -15.26 -1.47 6.45
CA MET A 45 -15.67 -1.91 5.11
C MET A 45 -17.19 -1.89 4.90
N ASN A 46 -17.98 -1.70 5.97
CA ASN A 46 -19.41 -1.39 5.88
C ASN A 46 -19.73 0.11 6.06
N ASP A 47 -18.73 0.97 6.29
CA ASP A 47 -18.94 2.42 6.37
C ASP A 47 -19.09 3.01 4.95
N PRO A 48 -20.25 3.63 4.61
CA PRO A 48 -20.49 4.20 3.29
C PRO A 48 -19.64 5.43 2.97
N ALA A 49 -18.91 6.00 3.94
CA ALA A 49 -17.87 6.99 3.69
C ALA A 49 -16.56 6.35 3.17
N ILE A 50 -16.41 5.03 3.31
CA ILE A 50 -15.23 4.27 2.88
C ILE A 50 -15.59 3.39 1.68
N TYR A 51 -16.50 2.42 1.84
CA TYR A 51 -16.69 1.36 0.83
C TYR A 51 -17.11 1.91 -0.54
N ARG A 52 -17.80 3.05 -0.60
CA ARG A 52 -18.20 3.68 -1.87
C ARG A 52 -17.02 4.05 -2.76
N TRP A 53 -15.85 4.29 -2.18
CA TRP A 53 -14.65 4.76 -2.86
C TRP A 53 -13.63 3.68 -3.16
N ILE A 54 -13.86 2.44 -2.70
CA ILE A 54 -12.98 1.30 -2.90
C ILE A 54 -13.68 0.22 -3.71
N GLU A 55 -12.88 -0.50 -4.49
CA GLU A 55 -13.34 -1.50 -5.44
C GLU A 55 -13.52 -2.88 -4.81
N GLY A 56 -12.48 -3.36 -4.12
CA GLY A 56 -12.34 -4.77 -3.75
C GLY A 56 -13.40 -5.32 -2.79
N PRO A 57 -13.76 -4.61 -1.70
CA PRO A 57 -14.67 -5.17 -0.70
C PRO A 57 -16.10 -5.40 -1.23
N PRO A 58 -16.65 -6.62 -1.08
CA PRO A 58 -18.07 -6.87 -1.33
C PRO A 58 -18.96 -6.07 -0.37
N THR A 59 -20.22 -5.87 -0.75
CA THR A 59 -21.20 -5.13 0.05
C THR A 59 -22.50 -5.95 0.15
N PRO A 60 -22.94 -6.36 1.36
CA PRO A 60 -22.30 -6.08 2.67
C PRO A 60 -20.96 -6.81 2.84
N TYR A 61 -20.08 -6.25 3.67
CA TYR A 61 -18.81 -6.88 4.02
C TYR A 61 -18.99 -7.76 5.26
N LEU A 62 -18.88 -9.08 5.06
CA LEU A 62 -19.20 -10.10 6.06
C LEU A 62 -17.93 -10.57 6.79
N PRO A 63 -18.07 -11.22 7.97
CA PRO A 63 -16.93 -11.76 8.72
C PRO A 63 -15.99 -12.64 7.89
N GLU A 64 -16.54 -13.52 7.04
CA GLU A 64 -15.75 -14.40 6.17
C GLU A 64 -14.88 -13.65 5.16
N HIS A 65 -15.30 -12.45 4.73
CA HIS A 65 -14.50 -11.60 3.85
C HIS A 65 -13.33 -10.98 4.62
N ALA A 66 -13.56 -10.63 5.89
CA ALA A 66 -12.53 -10.09 6.76
C ALA A 66 -11.49 -11.18 7.13
N ASP A 67 -11.95 -12.39 7.46
CA ASP A 67 -11.09 -13.53 7.73
C ASP A 67 -10.18 -13.84 6.54
N PHE A 68 -10.77 -13.96 5.34
CA PHE A 68 -10.03 -14.18 4.11
C PHE A 68 -9.00 -13.06 3.86
N TRP A 69 -9.42 -11.79 3.97
CA TRP A 69 -8.54 -10.66 3.68
C TRP A 69 -7.38 -10.58 4.65
N ILE A 70 -7.64 -10.68 5.97
CA ILE A 70 -6.58 -10.64 6.99
C ILE A 70 -5.61 -11.80 6.80
N GLN A 71 -6.11 -13.02 6.56
CA GLN A 71 -5.23 -14.17 6.29
C GLN A 71 -4.34 -13.93 5.07
N PHE A 72 -4.90 -13.36 3.99
CA PHE A 72 -4.15 -13.06 2.77
C PHE A 72 -3.04 -12.04 3.03
N VAL A 73 -3.37 -10.88 3.63
CA VAL A 73 -2.39 -9.80 3.80
C VAL A 73 -1.36 -10.08 4.90
N GLU A 74 -1.73 -10.84 5.93
CA GLU A 74 -0.79 -11.34 6.94
C GLU A 74 0.19 -12.32 6.31
N GLY A 75 -0.29 -13.25 5.47
CA GLY A 75 0.57 -14.19 4.74
C GLY A 75 1.59 -13.49 3.83
N GLU A 76 1.20 -12.45 3.10
CA GLU A 76 2.14 -11.64 2.29
C GLU A 76 3.20 -10.94 3.17
N SER A 77 2.78 -10.38 4.30
CA SER A 77 3.66 -9.72 5.26
C SER A 77 4.66 -10.71 5.87
N ASP A 78 4.17 -11.85 6.35
CA ASP A 78 4.99 -12.89 7.00
C ASP A 78 6.00 -13.49 6.02
N ALA A 79 5.59 -13.78 4.78
CA ALA A 79 6.49 -14.25 3.74
C ALA A 79 7.62 -13.24 3.47
N THR A 80 7.29 -11.94 3.44
CA THR A 80 8.27 -10.87 3.26
C THR A 80 9.25 -10.80 4.44
N LEU A 81 8.74 -10.85 5.67
CA LEU A 81 9.59 -10.82 6.87
C LEU A 81 10.49 -12.05 6.97
N GLU A 82 9.97 -13.23 6.67
CA GLU A 82 10.73 -14.48 6.69
C GLU A 82 11.86 -14.47 5.65
N TYR A 83 11.57 -14.03 4.43
CA TYR A 83 12.59 -13.85 3.41
C TYR A 83 13.71 -12.90 3.87
N LEU A 84 13.37 -11.78 4.51
CA LEU A 84 14.35 -10.82 5.01
C LEU A 84 15.16 -11.36 6.19
N ARG A 85 14.56 -12.16 7.08
CA ARG A 85 15.27 -12.83 8.17
C ARG A 85 16.28 -13.82 7.62
N LYS A 86 15.85 -14.72 6.73
CA LYS A 86 16.73 -15.67 6.06
C LYS A 86 17.85 -14.97 5.29
N SER A 87 17.54 -13.89 4.57
CA SER A 87 18.54 -13.08 3.87
C SER A 87 19.58 -12.45 4.80
N ALA A 88 19.19 -12.12 6.04
CA ALA A 88 20.14 -11.59 7.02
C ALA A 88 21.08 -12.68 7.57
N GLU A 89 20.66 -13.94 7.57
CA GLU A 89 21.48 -15.09 7.95
C GLU A 89 22.42 -15.49 6.80
N ASP A 90 21.90 -15.56 5.58
CA ASP A 90 22.66 -15.94 4.37
C ASP A 90 23.68 -14.85 3.99
N PHE A 91 23.36 -13.57 4.21
CA PHE A 91 24.17 -12.41 3.81
C PHE A 91 24.27 -11.35 4.92
N PRO A 92 24.95 -11.63 6.06
CA PRO A 92 24.96 -10.73 7.22
C PRO A 92 25.51 -9.34 6.91
N ASP A 93 26.52 -9.26 6.04
CA ASP A 93 27.14 -8.01 5.59
C ASP A 93 26.76 -7.62 4.16
N GLY A 94 25.86 -8.38 3.53
CA GLY A 94 25.42 -8.17 2.16
C GLY A 94 24.58 -6.91 1.95
N PRO A 95 24.30 -6.54 0.69
CA PRO A 95 23.39 -5.45 0.39
C PRO A 95 21.97 -5.79 0.86
N LEU A 96 21.18 -4.74 1.05
CA LEU A 96 19.75 -4.85 1.28
C LEU A 96 19.08 -5.60 0.12
N GLN A 97 18.33 -6.66 0.41
CA GLN A 97 17.66 -7.48 -0.62
C GLN A 97 16.36 -6.83 -1.06
N PHE A 98 16.08 -6.80 -2.36
CA PHE A 98 14.79 -6.34 -2.86
C PHE A 98 13.66 -7.33 -2.52
N VAL A 99 12.48 -6.79 -2.25
CA VAL A 99 11.24 -7.53 -1.98
C VAL A 99 10.10 -6.97 -2.81
N ASP A 100 9.06 -7.76 -3.06
CA ASP A 100 7.91 -7.33 -3.87
C ASP A 100 6.76 -6.70 -3.08
N ALA A 101 6.86 -6.68 -1.76
CA ALA A 101 5.82 -6.18 -0.87
C ALA A 101 6.43 -5.42 0.32
N SER A 102 5.59 -4.63 0.99
CA SER A 102 5.89 -4.09 2.30
C SER A 102 5.37 -5.02 3.39
N PRO A 103 6.20 -5.41 4.37
CA PRO A 103 5.72 -6.15 5.53
C PRO A 103 4.93 -5.25 6.50
N VAL A 104 4.91 -3.93 6.28
CA VAL A 104 4.10 -2.99 7.06
C VAL A 104 3.15 -2.23 6.14
N ARG A 105 1.86 -2.25 6.47
CA ARG A 105 0.80 -1.67 5.62
C ARG A 105 -0.38 -1.11 6.40
N HIS A 106 -0.67 -1.69 7.57
CA HIS A 106 -1.78 -1.27 8.41
C HIS A 106 -1.41 -0.01 9.18
N LEU A 107 -2.16 1.07 8.96
CA LEU A 107 -2.03 2.30 9.74
C LEU A 107 -2.73 2.09 11.09
N ARG A 108 -2.00 2.32 12.17
CA ARG A 108 -2.50 2.18 13.54
C ARG A 108 -2.29 3.47 14.31
N GLU A 109 -3.32 3.93 15.00
CA GLU A 109 -3.23 5.05 15.93
C GLU A 109 -2.92 4.54 17.34
N VAL A 110 -1.73 4.87 17.83
CA VAL A 110 -1.28 4.60 19.19
C VAL A 110 -1.96 5.56 20.17
N LYS A 111 -2.56 5.00 21.22
CA LYS A 111 -3.28 5.70 22.28
C LYS A 111 -2.35 5.95 23.48
N GLU A 112 -2.75 6.87 24.37
CA GLU A 112 -1.94 7.28 25.54
C GLU A 112 -1.62 6.11 26.50
N ASN A 113 -2.51 5.14 26.60
CA ASN A 113 -2.32 3.92 27.41
C ASN A 113 -1.38 2.89 26.75
N GLY A 114 -0.85 3.18 25.56
CA GLY A 114 0.04 2.31 24.80
C GLY A 114 -0.65 1.24 23.94
N THR A 115 -1.98 1.16 23.94
CA THR A 115 -2.71 0.31 22.96
C THR A 115 -2.79 1.02 21.62
N ASP A 116 -3.04 0.30 20.54
CA ASP A 116 -3.29 0.88 19.23
C ASP A 116 -4.63 0.41 18.63
N VAL A 117 -5.10 1.13 17.61
CA VAL A 117 -6.30 0.77 16.85
C VAL A 117 -6.00 0.88 15.36
N LEU A 118 -6.40 -0.12 14.58
CA LEU A 118 -6.34 -0.08 13.12
C LEU A 118 -7.24 1.05 12.59
N ILE A 119 -6.68 1.93 11.78
CA ILE A 119 -7.38 3.09 11.20
C ILE A 119 -7.24 3.17 9.69
N GLY A 120 -6.50 2.27 9.04
CA GLY A 120 -6.31 2.32 7.59
C GLY A 120 -5.33 1.28 7.09
N ASP A 121 -5.15 1.29 5.78
CA ASP A 121 -4.25 0.40 5.06
C ASP A 121 -3.68 1.15 3.86
N VAL A 122 -2.41 0.88 3.53
CA VAL A 122 -1.73 1.35 2.33
C VAL A 122 -0.79 0.26 1.83
N ASN A 123 -0.86 -0.07 0.54
CA ASN A 123 0.01 -1.08 -0.06
C ASN A 123 0.47 -0.68 -1.46
N PHE A 124 1.61 -1.26 -1.84
CA PHE A 124 2.05 -1.36 -3.23
C PHE A 124 1.91 -2.82 -3.66
N ARG A 125 1.42 -3.04 -4.87
CA ARG A 125 1.35 -4.34 -5.52
C ARG A 125 1.76 -4.22 -6.98
N ARG A 126 2.09 -5.31 -7.66
CA ARG A 126 2.30 -5.26 -9.12
C ARG A 126 1.03 -4.76 -9.81
N SER A 127 1.19 -3.86 -10.78
CA SER A 127 0.07 -3.15 -11.40
C SER A 127 -0.91 -4.09 -12.10
N PRO A 128 -2.23 -3.85 -11.97
CA PRO A 128 -3.25 -4.54 -12.73
C PRO A 128 -3.39 -4.01 -14.17
N PHE A 129 -2.72 -2.91 -14.54
CA PHE A 129 -2.84 -2.28 -15.87
C PHE A 129 -4.30 -1.99 -16.27
N GLU A 130 -5.09 -1.44 -15.36
CA GLU A 130 -6.53 -1.22 -15.58
C GLU A 130 -6.85 -0.22 -16.68
N GLU A 131 -5.91 0.68 -16.96
CA GLU A 131 -5.96 1.65 -18.03
C GLU A 131 -5.79 1.04 -19.43
N VAL A 132 -5.30 -0.20 -19.51
CA VAL A 132 -5.15 -0.94 -20.77
C VAL A 132 -6.48 -1.64 -21.09
N LEU A 133 -7.21 -1.09 -22.06
CA LEU A 133 -8.57 -1.53 -22.40
C LEU A 133 -8.62 -2.80 -23.25
N ASP A 134 -7.56 -3.05 -24.03
CA ASP A 134 -7.40 -4.30 -24.76
C ASP A 134 -7.04 -5.43 -23.78
N GLU A 135 -7.87 -6.46 -23.72
CA GLU A 135 -7.75 -7.51 -22.70
C GLU A 135 -6.53 -8.41 -22.92
N GLU A 136 -6.18 -8.71 -24.17
CA GLU A 136 -5.03 -9.55 -24.51
C GLU A 136 -3.73 -8.81 -24.19
N GLU A 137 -3.64 -7.53 -24.56
CA GLU A 137 -2.54 -6.65 -24.23
C GLU A 137 -2.38 -6.51 -22.71
N ARG A 138 -3.47 -6.23 -22.00
CA ARG A 138 -3.45 -6.10 -20.54
C ARG A 138 -2.93 -7.36 -19.87
N LYS A 139 -3.43 -8.53 -20.30
CA LYS A 139 -2.98 -9.83 -19.77
C LYS A 139 -1.50 -10.06 -20.04
N ARG A 140 -1.02 -9.74 -21.26
CA ARG A 140 0.41 -9.84 -21.60
C ARG A 140 1.27 -8.94 -20.71
N LEU A 141 0.84 -7.70 -20.46
CA LEU A 141 1.54 -6.77 -19.59
C LEU A 141 1.54 -7.24 -18.13
N GLN A 142 0.44 -7.80 -17.64
CA GLN A 142 0.37 -8.39 -16.31
C GLN A 142 1.34 -9.57 -16.16
N GLU A 143 1.40 -10.48 -17.13
CA GLU A 143 2.30 -11.63 -17.13
C GLU A 143 3.77 -11.20 -17.22
N ASP A 144 4.12 -10.30 -18.15
CA ASP A 144 5.46 -9.72 -18.24
C ASP A 144 5.86 -9.04 -16.91
N ASN A 145 4.96 -8.21 -16.37
CA ASN A 145 5.21 -7.51 -15.14
C ASN A 145 5.31 -8.46 -13.95
N ALA A 146 4.60 -9.60 -13.91
CA ALA A 146 4.69 -10.58 -12.83
C ALA A 146 5.99 -11.41 -12.86
N ASN A 147 6.54 -11.66 -14.05
CA ASN A 147 7.75 -12.47 -14.22
C ASN A 147 9.07 -11.73 -13.94
N LYS A 148 9.03 -10.41 -13.80
CA LYS A 148 10.21 -9.59 -13.47
C LYS A 148 10.71 -9.90 -12.05
N GLN A 149 12.02 -9.92 -11.85
CA GLN A 149 12.62 -10.08 -10.53
C GLN A 149 12.35 -8.85 -9.65
N ALA A 150 12.13 -9.04 -8.35
CA ALA A 150 12.01 -7.94 -7.39
C ALA A 150 13.19 -6.96 -7.53
N GLY A 151 12.90 -5.66 -7.57
CA GLY A 151 13.88 -4.60 -7.80
C GLY A 151 14.17 -4.25 -9.26
N ASP A 152 13.58 -4.97 -10.22
CA ASP A 152 13.67 -4.59 -11.64
C ASP A 152 13.04 -3.20 -11.86
N PRO A 153 13.78 -2.23 -12.43
CA PRO A 153 13.34 -0.84 -12.53
C PRO A 153 12.19 -0.64 -13.53
N THR A 154 11.85 -1.66 -14.32
CA THR A 154 10.75 -1.64 -15.29
C THR A 154 9.45 -2.20 -14.73
N ILE A 155 9.43 -2.63 -13.46
CA ILE A 155 8.19 -3.02 -12.80
C ILE A 155 7.30 -1.80 -12.64
N GLN A 156 6.05 -1.93 -13.09
CA GLN A 156 4.99 -1.00 -12.72
C GLN A 156 4.26 -1.53 -11.49
N TYR A 157 4.24 -0.73 -10.43
CA TYR A 157 3.44 -0.98 -9.24
C TYR A 157 2.12 -0.20 -9.31
N ALA A 158 1.13 -0.66 -8.56
CA ALA A 158 -0.07 0.08 -8.24
C ALA A 158 -0.15 0.32 -6.73
N VAL A 159 -0.67 1.47 -6.34
CA VAL A 159 -0.94 1.81 -4.93
C VAL A 159 -2.44 1.73 -4.64
N GLY A 160 -2.77 1.16 -3.48
CA GLY A 160 -4.14 1.16 -2.95
C GLY A 160 -4.14 1.57 -1.49
N ASP A 161 -5.19 2.28 -1.08
CA ASP A 161 -5.34 2.73 0.30
C ASP A 161 -6.80 2.79 0.76
N TRP A 162 -6.98 2.78 2.08
CA TRP A 162 -8.18 3.28 2.74
C TRP A 162 -7.84 3.84 4.12
N LEU A 163 -8.67 4.75 4.60
CA LEU A 163 -8.54 5.35 5.93
C LEU A 163 -9.91 5.41 6.59
N ALA A 164 -9.96 5.22 7.90
CA ALA A 164 -11.16 5.39 8.72
C ALA A 164 -11.75 6.79 8.50
N ALA A 165 -13.08 6.87 8.35
CA ALA A 165 -13.77 8.12 8.05
C ALA A 165 -13.50 9.21 9.10
N SER A 166 -13.36 8.81 10.37
CA SER A 166 -12.99 9.70 11.48
C SER A 166 -11.64 10.40 11.31
N HIS A 167 -10.76 9.88 10.45
CA HIS A 167 -9.38 10.35 10.24
C HIS A 167 -9.18 11.04 8.88
N HIS A 168 -10.22 11.16 8.06
CA HIS A 168 -10.17 11.84 6.77
C HIS A 168 -9.85 13.34 6.90
N GLY A 169 -9.27 13.92 5.84
CA GLY A 169 -8.99 15.36 5.77
C GLY A 169 -7.82 15.84 6.64
N ARG A 170 -7.13 14.93 7.35
CA ARG A 170 -6.05 15.26 8.30
C ARG A 170 -4.64 15.15 7.71
N GLY A 171 -4.48 14.75 6.44
CA GLY A 171 -3.17 14.56 5.81
C GLY A 171 -2.47 13.23 6.14
N ILE A 172 -3.11 12.37 6.93
CA ILE A 172 -2.55 11.09 7.41
C ILE A 172 -2.15 10.17 6.24
N MET A 173 -3.06 9.92 5.30
CA MET A 173 -2.76 9.02 4.17
C MET A 173 -1.70 9.60 3.24
N THR A 174 -1.66 10.94 3.07
CA THR A 174 -0.58 11.61 2.34
C THR A 174 0.78 11.32 3.00
N ALA A 175 0.88 11.47 4.32
CA ALA A 175 2.10 11.18 5.06
C ALA A 175 2.47 9.68 5.02
N ALA A 176 1.48 8.78 5.07
CA ALA A 176 1.70 7.34 5.03
C ALA A 176 2.23 6.87 3.66
N ILE A 177 1.64 7.31 2.55
CA ILE A 177 2.14 7.00 1.20
C ILE A 177 3.54 7.57 1.00
N GLY A 178 3.76 8.82 1.40
CA GLY A 178 5.08 9.46 1.27
C GLY A 178 6.15 8.68 2.04
N LEU A 179 5.88 8.35 3.31
CA LEU A 179 6.79 7.55 4.13
C LEU A 179 7.02 6.16 3.53
N LEU A 180 5.96 5.45 3.15
CA LEU A 180 6.09 4.10 2.61
C LEU A 180 6.88 4.11 1.29
N MET A 181 6.67 5.11 0.43
CA MET A 181 7.43 5.29 -0.80
C MET A 181 8.92 5.50 -0.51
N THR A 182 9.27 6.45 0.36
CA THR A 182 10.67 6.84 0.59
C THR A 182 11.43 5.86 1.47
N ALA A 183 10.77 5.28 2.46
CA ALA A 183 11.40 4.37 3.43
C ALA A 183 11.40 2.92 2.94
N TRP A 184 10.43 2.52 2.11
CA TRP A 184 10.29 1.13 1.68
C TRP A 184 10.21 0.94 0.17
N GLY A 185 9.24 1.55 -0.51
CA GLY A 185 8.98 1.32 -1.93
C GLY A 185 10.22 1.53 -2.80
N ILE A 186 10.85 2.70 -2.72
CA ILE A 186 12.05 3.01 -3.49
C ILE A 186 13.25 2.13 -3.06
N PRO A 187 13.68 2.13 -1.77
CA PRO A 187 14.93 1.45 -1.40
C PRO A 187 14.82 -0.07 -1.22
N ARG A 188 13.62 -0.61 -0.97
CA ARG A 188 13.41 -2.05 -0.65
C ARG A 188 12.61 -2.80 -1.70
N MET A 189 11.81 -2.11 -2.50
CA MET A 189 11.11 -2.73 -3.64
C MET A 189 11.68 -2.31 -5.01
N GLY A 190 12.55 -1.28 -5.04
CA GLY A 190 13.10 -0.76 -6.28
C GLY A 190 12.08 0.01 -7.12
N VAL A 191 11.03 0.55 -6.48
CA VAL A 191 9.93 1.25 -7.15
C VAL A 191 10.43 2.44 -7.97
N ARG A 192 10.13 2.41 -9.28
CA ARG A 192 10.38 3.51 -10.23
C ARG A 192 9.15 4.01 -10.95
N HIS A 193 8.08 3.23 -11.00
CA HIS A 193 6.83 3.57 -11.66
C HIS A 193 5.65 3.07 -10.81
N VAL A 194 4.80 3.99 -10.39
CA VAL A 194 3.58 3.67 -9.62
C VAL A 194 2.37 4.31 -10.28
N VAL A 195 1.28 3.55 -10.38
CA VAL A 195 -0.02 4.06 -10.79
C VAL A 195 -1.01 4.00 -9.63
N ALA A 196 -1.96 4.91 -9.61
CA ALA A 196 -3.13 4.86 -8.74
C ALA A 196 -4.38 4.92 -9.62
N HIS A 197 -5.33 4.02 -9.35
CA HIS A 197 -6.64 4.00 -10.01
C HIS A 197 -7.69 4.38 -8.97
N THR A 198 -8.30 5.56 -9.13
CA THR A 198 -9.36 6.03 -8.22
C THR A 198 -10.69 6.13 -8.96
N PHE A 199 -11.81 5.98 -8.28
CA PHE A 199 -13.10 6.30 -8.90
C PHE A 199 -13.18 7.78 -9.24
N ALA A 200 -13.74 8.09 -10.42
CA ALA A 200 -14.06 9.45 -10.81
C ALA A 200 -14.89 10.13 -9.70
N GLY A 201 -14.48 11.33 -9.30
CA GLY A 201 -15.09 12.08 -8.19
C GLY A 201 -14.51 11.78 -6.80
N ASN A 202 -13.59 10.82 -6.65
CA ASN A 202 -12.82 10.63 -5.42
C ASN A 202 -11.72 11.71 -5.29
N ILE A 203 -12.14 12.95 -5.05
CA ILE A 203 -11.26 14.11 -4.92
C ILE A 203 -10.27 13.93 -3.76
N GLY A 204 -10.69 13.24 -2.69
CA GLY A 204 -9.87 12.97 -1.52
C GLY A 204 -8.60 12.19 -1.87
N SER A 205 -8.77 11.01 -2.49
CA SER A 205 -7.64 10.17 -2.91
C SER A 205 -6.79 10.86 -3.99
N ASN A 206 -7.40 11.54 -4.98
CA ASN A 206 -6.64 12.28 -6.00
C ASN A 206 -5.68 13.29 -5.36
N ARG A 207 -6.15 14.08 -4.39
CA ARG A 207 -5.31 15.06 -3.67
C ARG A 207 -4.23 14.40 -2.82
N VAL A 208 -4.48 13.19 -2.29
CA VAL A 208 -3.48 12.42 -1.55
C VAL A 208 -2.32 12.03 -2.48
N PHE A 209 -2.63 11.53 -3.68
CA PHE A 209 -1.62 11.12 -4.66
C PHE A 209 -0.90 12.32 -5.29
N GLU A 210 -1.61 13.39 -5.67
CA GLU A 210 -1.00 14.61 -6.21
C GLU A 210 0.02 15.23 -5.25
N LYS A 211 -0.28 15.24 -3.94
CA LYS A 211 0.67 15.70 -2.91
C LYS A 211 1.91 14.81 -2.76
N ASN A 212 1.85 13.57 -3.24
CA ASN A 212 2.98 12.65 -3.32
C ASN A 212 3.63 12.64 -4.72
N GLY A 213 3.37 13.67 -5.54
CA GLY A 213 4.01 13.85 -6.85
C GLY A 213 3.39 13.04 -7.98
N PHE A 214 2.24 12.38 -7.77
CA PHE A 214 1.54 11.73 -8.87
C PHE A 214 0.92 12.77 -9.80
N VAL A 215 0.99 12.52 -11.10
CA VAL A 215 0.38 13.34 -12.14
C VAL A 215 -0.93 12.69 -12.60
N ASN A 216 -2.02 13.46 -12.56
CA ASN A 216 -3.30 13.02 -13.11
C ASN A 216 -3.21 12.90 -14.63
N ARG A 217 -3.41 11.69 -15.17
CA ARG A 217 -3.35 11.37 -16.60
C ARG A 217 -4.72 11.38 -17.29
N GLY A 218 -5.78 11.64 -16.53
CA GLY A 218 -7.14 11.75 -17.04
C GLY A 218 -8.03 10.57 -16.64
N LEU A 219 -9.22 10.58 -17.23
CA LEU A 219 -10.26 9.60 -16.98
C LEU A 219 -10.21 8.48 -18.01
N PHE A 220 -10.51 7.26 -17.59
CA PHE A 220 -10.73 6.13 -18.48
C PHE A 220 -11.89 5.26 -17.98
N ASP A 221 -12.46 4.50 -18.91
CA ASP A 221 -13.58 3.60 -18.67
C ASP A 221 -13.18 2.19 -19.12
N ASN A 222 -12.95 1.32 -18.14
CA ASN A 222 -12.58 -0.08 -18.36
C ASN A 222 -13.79 -1.02 -18.27
N GLY A 223 -15.01 -0.49 -18.29
CA GLY A 223 -16.23 -1.29 -18.24
C GLY A 223 -16.54 -1.94 -16.89
N LYS A 224 -15.79 -1.63 -15.83
CA LYS A 224 -16.01 -2.22 -14.50
C LYS A 224 -17.37 -1.84 -13.93
N MET A 225 -18.07 -2.87 -13.43
CA MET A 225 -19.33 -2.76 -12.71
C MET A 225 -19.07 -3.03 -11.23
N ILE A 226 -19.15 -1.99 -10.40
CA ILE A 226 -18.93 -2.08 -8.95
C ILE A 226 -20.25 -1.81 -8.25
N ARG A 227 -20.73 -2.78 -7.47
CA ARG A 227 -22.01 -2.71 -6.74
C ARG A 227 -23.19 -2.36 -7.66
N GLY A 228 -23.21 -2.94 -8.86
CA GLY A 228 -24.27 -2.72 -9.86
C GLY A 228 -24.16 -1.40 -10.64
N GLU A 229 -23.12 -0.60 -10.40
CA GLU A 229 -22.91 0.69 -11.07
C GLU A 229 -21.64 0.65 -11.92
N LYS A 230 -21.72 1.21 -13.12
CA LYS A 230 -20.54 1.44 -13.95
C LYS A 230 -19.65 2.48 -13.29
N LYS A 231 -18.35 2.21 -13.19
CA LYS A 231 -17.37 3.15 -12.64
C LYS A 231 -16.42 3.64 -13.72
N VAL A 232 -16.28 4.97 -13.80
CA VAL A 232 -15.20 5.63 -14.53
C VAL A 232 -14.04 5.81 -13.55
N MET A 233 -12.82 5.57 -14.02
CA MET A 233 -11.60 5.65 -13.22
C MET A 233 -10.81 6.91 -13.56
N THR A 234 -10.04 7.43 -12.61
CA THR A 234 -8.96 8.38 -12.84
C THR A 234 -7.64 7.63 -12.76
N LEU A 235 -6.76 7.81 -13.74
CA LEU A 235 -5.39 7.34 -13.69
C LEU A 235 -4.49 8.44 -13.12
N LEU A 236 -3.78 8.15 -12.03
CA LEU A 236 -2.68 8.99 -11.57
C LEU A 236 -1.38 8.21 -11.69
N GLU A 237 -0.32 8.87 -12.15
CA GLU A 237 0.96 8.23 -12.44
C GLU A 237 2.09 8.96 -11.74
N TRP A 238 2.92 8.23 -11.01
CA TRP A 238 4.19 8.70 -10.47
C TRP A 238 5.33 7.93 -11.14
N LYS A 239 6.36 8.68 -11.54
CA LYS A 239 7.62 8.12 -12.05
C LYS A 239 8.76 8.72 -11.24
N HIS A 240 9.74 7.88 -10.92
CA HIS A 240 10.94 8.32 -10.24
C HIS A 240 11.81 9.08 -11.25
N ASP A 241 11.93 10.40 -11.09
CA ASP A 241 12.88 11.20 -11.87
C ASP A 241 14.31 10.75 -11.53
N GLN A 242 15.07 10.29 -12.53
CA GLN A 242 16.48 9.92 -12.35
C GLN A 242 17.41 11.14 -12.28
N ASP A 243 16.92 12.34 -12.60
CA ASP A 243 17.74 13.54 -12.81
C ASP A 243 18.07 14.34 -11.53
N GLU A 244 17.49 14.03 -10.36
CA GLU A 244 17.80 14.78 -9.13
C GLU A 244 19.08 14.32 -8.43
N PHE A 245 19.56 13.09 -8.67
CA PHE A 245 20.78 12.57 -8.01
C PHE A 245 22.10 12.92 -8.70
N GLU A 246 22.07 13.48 -9.92
CA GLU A 246 23.27 13.99 -10.61
C GLU A 246 23.54 15.49 -10.37
N ARG A 247 22.70 16.17 -9.58
CA ARG A 247 22.80 17.62 -9.31
C ARG A 247 23.18 18.01 -7.86
N THR A 248 23.69 17.07 -7.07
CA THR A 248 24.26 17.34 -5.74
C THR A 248 25.64 16.77 -5.60
#